data_AF-A0A2V8IIF2-F1
#
_entry.id   AF-A0A2V8IIF2-F1
#
_cell.length_a   1.000
_cell.length_b   1.000
_cell.length_c   1.000
_cell.angle_alpha   90.00
_cell.angle_beta   90.00
_cell.angle_gamma   90.00
#
_symmetry.space_group_name_H-M   'P 1'
#
loop_
_entity.id
_entity.type
_entity.pdbx_description
1 polymer ?
#
loop_
_entity_poly.entity_id
_entity_poly.type
_entity_poly.pdbx_seq_one_letter_code
_entity_poly.pdbx_strand_id
1 'polypeptide(L)'
;SMLVIADAKRAVAVAGVMGGAETEISSATKNVLLESANFDPLSIRKTSRALGLTTEASYRFERGADVEMARFACDRAAVLIEEVAGGTIFRDVIDVYPRRRTPVTATLRRQKIQGFLGV
;
A
#
# COMPACT_ATOMS: atom_id res chain seq x y z
N SER A 1 3.43 2.84 -19.93
CA SER A 1 3.16 4.02 -19.09
C SER A 1 3.50 3.67 -17.64
N MET A 2 3.85 4.67 -16.83
CA MET A 2 4.09 4.52 -15.39
C MET A 2 2.94 5.16 -14.62
N LEU A 3 2.54 4.56 -13.49
CA LEU A 3 1.52 5.12 -12.62
C LEU A 3 2.13 6.18 -11.70
N VAL A 4 1.43 7.30 -11.52
CA VAL A 4 1.85 8.40 -10.65
C VAL A 4 0.75 8.73 -9.66
N ILE A 5 1.15 9.23 -8.50
CA ILE A 5 0.27 9.99 -7.62
C ILE A 5 0.45 11.46 -7.99
N ALA A 6 -0.65 12.19 -8.12
CA ALA A 6 -0.63 13.57 -8.58
C ALA A 6 -1.57 14.43 -7.74
N ASP A 7 -1.17 15.68 -7.55
CA ASP A 7 -2.07 16.73 -7.10
C ASP A 7 -2.81 17.36 -8.30
N ALA A 8 -3.53 18.45 -8.07
CA ALA A 8 -4.30 19.13 -9.12
C ALA A 8 -3.43 19.75 -10.24
N LYS A 9 -2.11 19.86 -10.06
CA LYS A 9 -1.18 20.56 -10.95
C LYS A 9 -0.13 19.63 -11.55
N ARG A 10 0.36 18.63 -10.80
CA ARG A 10 1.51 17.81 -11.19
C ARG A 10 1.58 16.47 -10.46
N ALA A 11 2.41 15.58 -11.00
CA ALA A 11 2.81 14.35 -10.32
C ALA A 11 3.69 14.67 -9.09
N VAL A 12 3.45 13.96 -7.99
CA VAL A 12 4.15 14.11 -6.71
C VAL A 12 4.86 12.83 -6.26
N ALA A 13 4.55 11.68 -6.85
CA ALA A 13 5.26 10.43 -6.58
C ALA A 13 5.12 9.42 -7.72
N VAL A 14 6.07 8.47 -7.80
CA VAL A 14 5.94 7.27 -8.62
C VAL A 14 5.23 6.22 -7.78
N ALA A 15 3.97 5.96 -8.13
CA ALA A 15 3.05 5.17 -7.32
C ALA A 15 3.63 3.80 -6.98
N GLY A 16 3.67 3.46 -5.70
CA GLY A 16 4.20 2.19 -5.20
C GLY A 16 5.70 1.96 -5.39
N VAL A 17 6.47 2.97 -5.83
CA VAL A 17 7.92 2.86 -6.05
C VAL A 17 8.69 3.85 -5.19
N MET A 18 8.42 5.15 -5.33
CA MET A 18 9.17 6.21 -4.65
C MET A 18 8.35 7.49 -4.53
N GLY A 19 8.44 8.17 -3.38
CA GLY A 19 7.89 9.50 -3.17
C GLY A 19 8.67 10.58 -3.94
N GLY A 20 8.05 11.72 -4.21
CA GLY A 20 8.74 12.88 -4.78
C GLY A 20 9.38 13.75 -3.69
N ALA A 21 10.53 14.34 -4.01
CA ALA A 21 11.30 15.18 -3.10
C ALA A 21 10.52 16.40 -2.59
N GLU A 22 9.61 16.96 -3.39
CA GLU A 22 8.83 18.15 -3.01
C GLU A 22 7.74 17.86 -1.96
N THR A 23 7.31 16.60 -1.85
CA THR A 23 6.33 16.14 -0.86
C THR A 23 6.95 15.30 0.25
N GLU A 24 8.28 15.22 0.28
CA GLU A 24 9.02 14.47 1.29
C GLU A 24 8.86 15.13 2.68
N ILE A 25 8.83 14.29 3.72
CA ILE A 25 8.84 14.77 5.10
C ILE A 25 10.22 15.34 5.43
N SER A 26 10.27 16.52 6.04
CA SER A 26 11.49 17.16 6.51
C SER A 26 11.39 17.52 8.00
N SER A 27 12.47 18.04 8.58
CA SER A 27 12.46 18.56 9.96
C SER A 27 11.49 19.71 10.18
N ALA A 28 11.09 20.41 9.11
CA ALA A 28 10.11 21.48 9.16
C ALA A 28 8.65 20.98 9.08
N THR A 29 8.42 19.72 8.74
CA THR A 29 7.06 19.18 8.55
C THR A 29 6.28 19.18 9.87
N LYS A 30 5.08 19.75 9.84
CA LYS A 30 4.15 19.82 10.98
C LYS A 30 2.85 19.06 10.75
N ASN A 31 2.42 18.96 9.49
CA ASN A 31 1.21 18.27 9.09
C ASN A 31 1.60 17.18 8.09
N VAL A 32 1.05 15.98 8.26
CA VAL A 32 1.36 14.81 7.44
C VAL A 32 0.06 14.25 6.88
N LEU A 33 0.04 13.99 5.58
CA LEU A 33 -0.97 13.17 4.94
C LEU A 33 -0.42 11.75 4.81
N LEU A 34 -1.12 10.77 5.35
CA LEU A 34 -0.74 9.36 5.24
C LEU A 34 -1.41 8.74 4.01
N GLU A 35 -0.59 8.18 3.13
CA GLU A 35 -1.03 7.34 2.02
C GLU A 35 -0.85 5.87 2.37
N SER A 36 -1.92 5.09 2.26
CA SER A 36 -1.88 3.63 2.28
C SER A 36 -2.70 3.11 1.12
N ALA A 37 -2.04 2.49 0.15
CA ALA A 37 -2.61 2.19 -1.15
C ALA A 37 -2.31 0.76 -1.59
N ASN A 38 -3.05 0.31 -2.60
CA ASN A 38 -2.81 -0.94 -3.29
C ASN A 38 -2.66 -0.66 -4.79
N PHE A 39 -1.64 -1.23 -5.42
CA PHE A 39 -1.32 -0.99 -6.82
C PHE A 39 -1.26 -2.32 -7.59
N ASP A 40 -1.51 -2.26 -8.89
CA ASP A 40 -1.34 -3.42 -9.78
C ASP A 40 0.12 -3.92 -9.73
N PRO A 41 0.37 -5.17 -9.28
CA PRO A 41 1.73 -5.68 -9.10
C PRO A 41 2.57 -5.67 -10.39
N LEU A 42 1.94 -5.90 -11.54
CA LEU A 42 2.62 -5.91 -12.83
C LEU A 42 3.06 -4.51 -13.26
N SER A 43 2.23 -3.50 -13.00
CA SER A 43 2.54 -2.08 -13.22
C SER A 43 3.72 -1.63 -12.35
N ILE A 44 3.73 -1.99 -11.06
CA ILE A 44 4.85 -1.68 -10.17
C ILE A 44 6.13 -2.35 -10.64
N ARG A 45 6.09 -3.64 -10.98
CA ARG A 45 7.26 -4.38 -11.48
C ARG A 45 7.85 -3.76 -12.73
N LYS A 46 7.00 -3.36 -13.69
CA LYS A 46 7.44 -2.71 -14.94
C LYS A 46 8.08 -1.36 -14.63
N THR A 47 7.48 -0.57 -13.76
CA THR A 47 7.95 0.78 -13.40
C THR A 47 9.27 0.74 -12.62
N SER A 48 9.34 -0.09 -11.57
CA SER A 48 10.54 -0.38 -10.77
C SER A 48 11.74 -0.75 -11.65
N ARG A 49 11.54 -1.70 -12.58
CA ARG A 49 12.60 -2.11 -13.54
C ARG A 49 12.98 -1.02 -14.53
N ALA A 50 12.01 -0.30 -15.08
CA ALA A 50 12.28 0.76 -16.05
C ALA A 50 13.10 1.92 -15.46
N LEU A 51 12.90 2.21 -14.17
CA LEU A 51 13.64 3.24 -13.45
C LEU A 51 14.92 2.72 -12.78
N GLY A 52 15.15 1.40 -12.76
CA GLY A 52 16.24 0.79 -11.99
C GLY A 52 16.12 0.99 -10.47
N LEU A 53 14.89 1.21 -9.97
CA LEU A 53 14.62 1.54 -8.57
C LEU A 53 13.88 0.39 -7.89
N THR A 54 14.62 -0.42 -7.12
CA THR A 54 14.05 -1.42 -6.23
C THR A 54 14.02 -0.87 -4.82
N THR A 55 12.82 -0.66 -4.27
CA THR A 55 12.62 -0.20 -2.89
C THR A 55 11.89 -1.28 -2.09
N GLU A 56 11.90 -1.13 -0.78
CA GLU A 56 11.10 -1.96 0.12
C GLU A 56 9.60 -1.93 -0.24
N ALA A 57 9.10 -0.76 -0.67
CA ALA A 57 7.72 -0.60 -1.14
C ALA A 57 7.48 -1.36 -2.45
N SER A 58 8.29 -1.11 -3.48
CA SER A 58 8.10 -1.77 -4.78
C SER A 58 8.22 -3.28 -4.68
N TYR A 59 9.18 -3.78 -3.88
CA TYR A 59 9.35 -5.20 -3.61
C TYR A 59 8.08 -5.88 -3.05
N ARG A 60 7.39 -5.22 -2.12
CA ARG A 60 6.14 -5.72 -1.52
C ARG A 60 4.99 -5.66 -2.52
N PHE A 61 4.80 -4.53 -3.20
CA PHE A 61 3.71 -4.37 -4.15
C PHE A 61 3.83 -5.28 -5.38
N GLU A 62 5.05 -5.59 -5.84
CA GLU A 62 5.28 -6.58 -6.91
C GLU A 62 4.76 -7.99 -6.59
N ARG A 63 4.58 -8.32 -5.30
CA ARG A 63 4.09 -9.62 -4.82
C ARG A 63 2.62 -9.61 -4.42
N GLY A 64 1.98 -8.44 -4.52
CA GLY A 64 0.61 -8.23 -4.08
C GLY A 64 0.56 -7.94 -2.57
N ALA A 65 0.28 -6.69 -2.23
CA ALA A 65 -0.13 -6.33 -0.88
C ALA A 65 -1.59 -6.73 -0.64
N ASP A 66 -1.94 -7.08 0.60
CA ASP A 66 -3.33 -7.30 0.96
C ASP A 66 -4.08 -5.96 0.95
N VAL A 67 -5.08 -5.85 0.08
CA VAL A 67 -5.88 -4.65 -0.09
C VAL A 67 -6.75 -4.36 1.13
N GLU A 68 -7.20 -5.39 1.85
CA GLU A 68 -8.00 -5.22 3.07
C GLU A 68 -7.17 -4.65 4.24
N MET A 69 -5.84 -4.73 4.14
CA MET A 69 -4.92 -4.20 5.14
C MET A 69 -4.61 -2.71 4.97
N ALA A 70 -4.94 -2.10 3.82
CA ALA A 70 -4.55 -0.72 3.53
C ALA A 70 -5.09 0.25 4.61
N ARG A 71 -6.38 0.16 4.93
CA ARG A 71 -7.01 1.01 5.94
C ARG A 71 -6.45 0.76 7.34
N PHE A 72 -6.39 -0.51 7.75
CA PHE A 72 -5.85 -0.89 9.06
C PHE A 72 -4.41 -0.41 9.26
N ALA A 73 -3.56 -0.58 8.24
CA ALA A 73 -2.16 -0.15 8.30
C ALA A 73 -2.03 1.38 8.38
N CYS A 74 -2.89 2.12 7.67
CA CYS A 74 -2.93 3.58 7.74
C CYS A 74 -3.30 4.06 9.15
N ASP A 75 -4.38 3.52 9.71
CA ASP A 75 -4.85 3.86 11.05
C ASP A 75 -3.79 3.52 12.11
N ARG A 76 -3.14 2.34 11.99
CA ARG A 76 -2.05 1.98 12.91
C ARG A 76 -0.85 2.90 12.78
N ALA A 77 -0.48 3.31 11.57
CA ALA A 77 0.60 4.28 11.35
C ALA A 77 0.26 5.65 11.97
N ALA A 78 -0.99 6.12 11.83
CA ALA A 78 -1.44 7.36 12.45
C ALA A 78 -1.32 7.32 13.99
N VAL A 79 -1.79 6.23 14.62
CA VAL A 79 -1.67 6.01 16.06
C VAL A 79 -0.20 5.97 16.49
N LEU A 80 0.65 5.24 15.77
CA LEU A 80 2.08 5.19 16.08
C LEU A 80 2.73 6.57 16.01
N ILE A 81 2.41 7.37 14.98
CA ILE A 81 2.95 8.72 14.82
C ILE A 81 2.50 9.61 15.99
N GLU A 82 1.23 9.56 16.38
CA GLU A 82 0.73 10.27 17.56
C GLU A 82 1.47 9.85 18.84
N GLU A 83 1.64 8.54 19.06
CA GLU A 83 2.34 7.98 20.23
C GLU A 83 3.80 8.42 20.32
N VAL A 84 4.53 8.45 19.20
CA VAL A 84 6.00 8.64 19.20
C VAL A 84 6.46 10.05 18.87
N ALA A 85 5.71 10.78 18.04
CA ALA A 85 6.07 12.12 17.57
C ALA A 85 5.15 13.21 18.13
N GLY A 86 4.05 12.82 18.79
CA GLY A 86 2.98 13.73 19.17
C GLY A 86 2.19 14.23 17.96
N GLY A 87 1.12 14.97 18.23
CA GLY A 87 0.22 15.48 17.20
C GLY A 87 -1.23 15.20 17.54
N THR A 88 -2.10 15.33 16.55
CA THR A 88 -3.52 15.00 16.70
C THR A 88 -4.00 14.35 15.42
N ILE A 89 -4.61 13.18 15.55
CA ILE A 89 -5.17 12.46 14.40
C ILE A 89 -6.43 13.19 13.92
N PHE A 90 -6.48 13.50 12.63
CA PHE A 90 -7.68 14.03 12.00
C PHE A 90 -8.75 12.92 11.88
N ARG A 91 -10.01 13.24 12.17
CA ARG A 91 -11.08 12.22 12.28
C ARG A 91 -11.52 11.67 10.94
N ASP A 92 -11.46 12.47 9.88
CA ASP A 92 -11.95 12.05 8.58
C ASP A 92 -10.88 11.31 7.78
N VAL A 93 -11.36 10.38 6.97
CA VAL A 93 -10.54 9.50 6.15
C VAL A 93 -11.15 9.38 4.77
N ILE A 94 -10.31 9.41 3.75
CA ILE A 94 -10.72 9.18 2.37
C ILE A 94 -10.28 7.75 2.00
N ASP A 95 -11.26 6.88 1.77
CA ASP A 95 -11.04 5.50 1.34
C ASP A 95 -11.76 5.25 0.01
N VAL A 96 -10.98 5.16 -1.07
CA VAL A 96 -11.50 4.93 -2.43
C VAL A 96 -11.27 3.47 -2.80
N TYR A 97 -12.27 2.63 -2.51
CA TYR A 97 -12.22 1.20 -2.81
C TYR A 97 -13.46 0.71 -3.58
N PRO A 98 -13.58 1.03 -4.88
CA PRO A 98 -14.82 0.83 -5.66
C PRO A 98 -15.13 -0.64 -5.98
N ARG A 99 -14.12 -1.52 -5.95
CA ARG A 99 -14.26 -2.95 -6.26
C ARG A 99 -13.70 -3.79 -5.13
N ARG A 100 -14.48 -3.93 -4.06
CA ARG A 100 -14.10 -4.74 -2.89
C ARG A 100 -13.88 -6.19 -3.27
N ARG A 101 -12.83 -6.79 -2.73
CA ARG A 101 -12.50 -8.19 -2.95
C ARG A 101 -13.42 -9.06 -2.11
N THR A 102 -14.11 -9.99 -2.73
CA THR A 102 -14.88 -11.01 -2.00
C THR A 102 -13.96 -12.18 -1.63
N PRO A 103 -13.97 -12.64 -0.37
CA PRO A 103 -13.26 -13.85 0.01
C PRO A 103 -13.66 -15.02 -0.88
N VAL A 104 -12.68 -15.80 -1.34
CA VAL A 104 -12.94 -17.01 -2.13
C VAL A 104 -13.17 -18.17 -1.18
N THR A 105 -14.37 -18.73 -1.19
CA THR A 105 -14.65 -19.98 -0.48
C THR A 105 -14.29 -21.16 -1.37
N ALA A 106 -13.48 -22.08 -0.84
CA ALA A 106 -13.11 -23.32 -1.52
C ALA A 106 -13.60 -24.54 -0.73
N THR A 107 -14.31 -25.44 -1.38
CA THR A 107 -14.71 -26.72 -0.78
C THR A 107 -13.61 -27.75 -0.98
N LEU A 108 -13.13 -28.32 0.13
CA LEU A 108 -12.08 -29.33 0.12
C LEU A 108 -12.65 -30.71 0.51
N ARG A 109 -12.15 -31.77 -0.14
CA ARG A 109 -12.46 -33.15 0.24
C ARG A 109 -11.48 -33.61 1.30
N ARG A 110 -11.98 -33.96 2.49
CA ARG A 110 -11.15 -34.45 3.61
C ARG A 110 -10.23 -35.61 3.19
N GLN A 111 -10.75 -36.57 2.42
CA GLN A 111 -9.97 -37.71 1.92
C GLN A 111 -8.79 -37.29 1.04
N LYS A 112 -8.92 -36.24 0.22
CA LYS A 112 -7.82 -35.72 -0.60
C LYS A 112 -6.73 -35.06 0.27
N ILE A 113 -7.14 -34.36 1.32
CA ILE A 113 -6.21 -33.74 2.27
C ILE A 113 -5.41 -34.85 2.97
N GLN A 114 -6.11 -35.86 3.49
CA GLN A 114 -5.51 -37.06 4.10
C GLN A 114 -4.52 -37.77 3.17
N GLY A 115 -4.94 -38.08 1.94
CA GLY A 115 -4.07 -38.70 0.95
C GLY A 115 -2.84 -37.85 0.56
N PHE A 116 -2.96 -36.52 0.54
CA PHE A 116 -1.83 -35.62 0.26
C PHE A 116 -0.87 -35.51 1.45
N LEU A 117 -1.39 -35.50 2.68
CA LEU A 117 -0.60 -35.40 3.92
C LEU A 117 -0.04 -36.75 4.40
N GLY A 118 -0.53 -37.87 3.86
CA GLY A 118 -0.13 -39.22 4.25
C GLY A 118 -0.70 -39.68 5.60
N VAL A 119 -1.84 -39.11 6.02
CA VAL A 119 -2.56 -39.44 7.28
C VAL A 119 -3.99 -39.88 7.03
#